data_AF-A0A7K9B531-F1
#
_entry.id   AF-A0A7K9B531-F1
#
_cell.length_a   1.000
_cell.length_b   1.000
_cell.length_c   1.000
_cell.angle_alpha   90.00
_cell.angle_beta   90.00
_cell.angle_gamma   90.00
#
_symmetry.space_group_name_H-M   'P 1'
#
loop_
_entity.id
_entity.type
_entity.pdbx_description
1 polymer ?
#
loop_
_entity_poly.entity_id
_entity_poly.type
_entity_poly.pdbx_seq_one_letter_code
_entity_poly.pdbx_strand_id
1 'polypeptide(L)'
;LGLAGDHQRSNAALALQLARAWLQRRGYEGIGELKDLLLSAEAGRPVPLASAFRPSVAMVQGLREAEWPGRTQVLPHGPVTWYIDGAHTTSSVQACVHWFRQAALNENKPQDGSEVRVLLFNATGDRDTAALLKLLLPCQFDYAVFCPNFAEVSVVGNADQQNFNVTLENALTRCLENQKTWTQLMEEKVGQDLWLPAPLEVGSLLKPDPVRGALLLMPSAERPLNSNSLVFPCISHALQWIAQGRDPLVPAPAAKGAHPHPVASSGAVLLQEAAVIRVLVTGSLHLVGGVLKLLDPALSQ
;
A
#
# COMPACT_ATOMS: atom_id res chain seq x y z
N LEU A 1 1.99 15.51 -11.50
CA LEU A 1 3.00 15.29 -10.45
C LEU A 1 3.68 13.96 -10.76
N GLY A 2 4.95 13.79 -10.41
CA GLY A 2 5.68 12.53 -10.56
C GLY A 2 5.18 11.46 -9.58
N LEU A 3 4.69 11.88 -8.40
CA LEU A 3 4.11 10.98 -7.40
C LEU A 3 2.59 10.87 -7.56
N ALA A 4 2.07 9.65 -7.45
CA ALA A 4 0.64 9.34 -7.54
C ALA A 4 -0.09 9.55 -6.20
N GLY A 5 -1.43 9.60 -6.25
CA GLY A 5 -2.27 9.73 -5.06
C GLY A 5 -2.60 11.18 -4.70
N ASP A 6 -3.83 11.37 -4.21
CA ASP A 6 -4.41 12.70 -4.01
C ASP A 6 -3.70 13.54 -2.95
N HIS A 7 -3.22 12.89 -1.89
CA HIS A 7 -2.47 13.52 -0.81
C HIS A 7 -1.15 14.15 -1.30
N GLN A 8 -0.59 13.68 -2.42
CA GLN A 8 0.61 14.27 -3.00
C GLN A 8 0.38 15.68 -3.55
N ARG A 9 -0.87 16.09 -3.83
CA ARG A 9 -1.17 17.47 -4.21
C ARG A 9 -0.88 18.44 -3.07
N SER A 10 -1.24 18.08 -1.84
CA SER A 10 -0.93 18.87 -0.65
C SER A 10 0.57 18.87 -0.36
N ASN A 11 1.25 17.72 -0.52
CA ASN A 11 2.70 17.63 -0.36
C ASN A 11 3.44 18.49 -1.40
N ALA A 12 3.01 18.45 -2.66
CA ALA A 12 3.57 19.28 -3.72
C ALA A 12 3.34 20.77 -3.47
N ALA A 13 2.14 21.16 -3.02
CA ALA A 13 1.85 22.55 -2.66
C ALA A 13 2.76 23.04 -1.52
N LEU A 14 2.96 22.24 -0.48
CA LEU A 14 3.89 22.56 0.60
C LEU A 14 5.33 22.67 0.11
N ALA A 15 5.79 21.71 -0.71
CA ALA A 15 7.13 21.73 -1.30
C ALA A 15 7.37 22.98 -2.14
N LEU A 16 6.39 23.41 -2.94
CA LEU A 16 6.44 24.65 -3.72
C LEU A 16 6.58 25.89 -2.83
N GLN A 17 5.80 25.99 -1.76
CA GLN A 17 5.89 27.12 -0.82
C GLN A 17 7.24 27.15 -0.11
N LEU A 18 7.76 25.99 0.32
CA LEU A 18 9.07 25.88 0.95
C LEU A 18 10.20 26.25 -0.03
N ALA A 19 10.17 25.73 -1.25
CA ALA A 19 11.15 26.04 -2.28
C ALA A 19 11.15 27.54 -2.63
N ARG A 20 9.96 28.14 -2.80
CA ARG A 20 9.82 29.58 -3.04
C ARG A 20 10.39 30.41 -1.90
N ALA A 21 10.02 30.10 -0.65
CA ALA A 21 10.52 30.81 0.52
C ALA A 21 12.05 30.72 0.63
N TRP A 22 12.62 29.56 0.32
CA TRP A 22 14.07 29.36 0.32
C TRP A 22 14.77 30.19 -0.78
N LEU A 23 14.27 30.14 -2.02
CA LEU A 23 14.86 30.87 -3.15
C LEU A 23 14.83 32.39 -2.94
N GLN A 24 13.72 32.91 -2.39
CA GLN A 24 13.60 34.33 -2.05
C GLN A 24 14.62 34.75 -0.98
N ARG A 25 14.80 33.95 0.08
CA ARG A 25 15.82 34.21 1.11
C ARG A 25 17.25 34.20 0.56
N ARG A 26 17.48 33.55 -0.59
CA ARG A 26 18.76 33.51 -1.29
C ARG A 26 18.93 34.61 -2.34
N GLY A 27 17.95 35.49 -2.50
CA GLY A 27 18.03 36.63 -3.43
C GLY A 27 17.82 36.26 -4.90
N TYR A 28 17.20 35.12 -5.21
CA TYR A 28 16.85 34.79 -6.59
C TYR A 28 15.68 35.66 -7.07
N GLU A 29 15.95 36.54 -8.04
CA GLU A 29 14.94 37.39 -8.69
C GLU A 29 14.04 36.58 -9.65
N GLY A 30 12.80 37.03 -9.86
CA GLY A 30 11.87 36.42 -10.82
C GLY A 30 10.81 35.44 -10.25
N ILE A 31 10.73 35.28 -8.92
CA ILE A 31 9.80 34.34 -8.25
C ILE A 31 8.60 35.07 -7.60
N GLY A 32 8.40 36.34 -7.97
CA GLY A 32 7.40 37.24 -7.40
C GLY A 32 7.74 37.66 -5.97
N GLU A 33 7.72 38.97 -5.69
CA GLU A 33 7.95 39.48 -4.33
C GLU A 33 6.96 38.84 -3.35
N LEU A 34 7.47 38.38 -2.22
CA LEU A 34 6.65 38.07 -1.07
C LEU A 34 6.22 39.41 -0.48
N LYS A 35 5.18 40.05 -1.03
CA LYS A 35 4.57 41.21 -0.38
C LYS A 35 4.16 40.79 1.02
N ASP A 36 4.96 41.23 1.99
CA ASP A 36 4.89 41.06 3.43
C ASP A 36 3.92 39.97 3.92
N LEU A 37 4.46 38.77 4.19
CA LEU A 37 3.84 37.77 5.07
C LEU A 37 3.56 38.29 6.49
N LEU A 38 3.90 39.55 6.80
CA LEU A 38 3.74 40.14 8.12
C LEU A 38 2.41 40.86 8.34
N LEU A 39 1.58 41.15 7.33
CA LEU A 39 0.43 42.04 7.53
C LEU A 39 -0.86 41.60 6.83
N SER A 40 -1.26 40.34 7.04
CA SER A 40 -2.69 40.01 7.10
C SER A 40 -2.89 38.80 8.00
N ALA A 41 -2.57 38.99 9.28
CA ALA A 41 -3.22 38.20 10.31
C ALA A 41 -4.71 38.58 10.25
N GLU A 42 -5.50 37.86 9.46
CA GLU A 42 -6.94 37.87 9.65
C GLU A 42 -7.18 37.49 11.11
N ALA A 43 -7.66 38.46 11.89
CA ALA A 43 -7.86 38.33 13.32
C ALA A 43 -8.65 37.05 13.62
N GLY A 44 -7.98 36.05 14.21
CA GLY A 44 -8.59 34.76 14.57
C GLY A 44 -7.88 33.50 14.06
N ARG A 45 -6.86 33.61 13.18
CA ARG A 45 -6.10 32.42 12.72
C ARG A 45 -4.71 32.37 13.38
N PRO A 46 -4.30 31.27 14.02
CA PRO A 46 -3.00 31.16 14.69
C PRO A 46 -1.79 31.22 13.74
N VAL A 47 -1.98 30.95 12.45
CA VAL A 47 -0.93 30.89 11.43
C VAL A 47 -1.41 31.56 10.14
N PRO A 48 -0.64 32.50 9.55
CA PRO A 48 -1.00 33.13 8.29
C PRO A 48 -0.98 32.12 7.13
N LEU A 49 -2.00 32.18 6.26
CA LEU A 49 -2.09 31.33 5.09
C LEU A 49 -1.11 31.83 4.01
N ALA A 50 -0.27 30.92 3.49
CA ALA A 50 0.65 31.27 2.41
C ALA A 50 -0.12 31.61 1.12
N SER A 51 0.23 32.72 0.47
CA SER A 51 -0.41 33.14 -0.78
C SER A 51 -0.11 32.14 -1.90
N ALA A 52 -1.15 31.78 -2.65
CA ALA A 52 -1.00 30.97 -3.85
C ALA A 52 -0.16 31.73 -4.90
N PHE A 53 0.63 30.99 -5.68
CA PHE A 53 1.43 31.54 -6.76
C PHE A 53 1.48 30.57 -7.93
N ARG A 54 1.81 31.09 -9.12
CA ARG A 54 2.01 30.27 -10.31
C ARG A 54 3.41 29.63 -10.26
N PRO A 55 3.53 28.30 -10.26
CA PRO A 55 4.85 27.64 -10.28
C PRO A 55 5.64 28.02 -11.53
N SER A 56 6.96 28.19 -11.39
CA SER A 56 7.86 28.39 -12.53
C SER A 56 8.02 27.10 -13.35
N VAL A 57 8.57 27.20 -14.55
CA VAL A 57 8.85 26.02 -15.40
C VAL A 57 9.75 25.02 -14.67
N ALA A 58 10.79 25.49 -13.97
CA ALA A 58 11.69 24.64 -13.19
C ALA A 58 10.96 23.94 -12.02
N MET A 59 10.05 24.65 -11.33
CA MET A 59 9.24 24.05 -10.27
C MET A 59 8.29 22.98 -10.82
N VAL A 60 7.65 23.23 -11.96
CA VAL A 60 6.79 22.25 -12.62
C VAL A 60 7.59 21.03 -13.04
N GLN A 61 8.79 21.22 -13.59
CA GLN A 61 9.67 20.12 -13.99
C GLN A 61 10.11 19.31 -12.78
N GLY A 62 10.58 19.95 -11.71
CA GLY A 62 10.95 19.26 -10.47
C GLY A 62 9.79 18.47 -9.85
N LEU A 63 8.56 19.00 -9.90
CA LEU A 63 7.38 18.24 -9.46
C LEU A 63 6.99 17.09 -10.39
N ARG A 64 7.34 17.16 -11.68
CA ARG A 64 7.08 16.09 -12.67
C ARG A 64 8.09 14.96 -12.53
N GLU A 65 9.34 15.28 -12.27
CA GLU A 65 10.47 14.34 -12.15
C GLU A 65 10.65 13.81 -10.72
N ALA A 66 9.89 14.32 -9.74
CA ALA A 66 9.99 13.88 -8.36
C ALA A 66 9.67 12.39 -8.22
N GLU A 67 10.66 11.63 -7.77
CA GLU A 67 10.56 10.22 -7.40
C GLU A 67 10.79 10.07 -5.90
N TRP A 68 10.04 9.16 -5.27
CA TRP A 68 10.19 8.84 -3.87
C TRP A 68 9.92 7.35 -3.66
N PRO A 69 10.98 6.52 -3.58
CA PRO A 69 10.82 5.08 -3.38
C PRO A 69 9.97 4.75 -2.16
N GLY A 70 8.99 3.86 -2.34
CA GLY A 70 8.06 3.43 -1.30
C GLY A 70 6.92 4.41 -1.01
N ARG A 71 6.66 5.37 -1.90
CA ARG A 71 5.48 6.27 -1.83
C ARG A 71 4.64 6.12 -3.07
N THR A 72 3.46 5.51 -2.93
CA THR A 72 2.51 5.30 -4.04
C THR A 72 3.19 4.74 -5.31
N GLN A 73 4.11 3.81 -5.12
CA GLN A 73 4.97 3.27 -6.18
C GLN A 73 4.34 2.02 -6.77
N VAL A 74 4.31 1.92 -8.11
CA VAL A 74 3.82 0.75 -8.84
C VAL A 74 4.98 0.11 -9.58
N LEU A 75 5.23 -1.18 -9.34
CA LEU A 75 6.28 -1.97 -10.00
C LEU A 75 5.65 -3.15 -10.74
N PRO A 76 5.46 -3.05 -12.07
CA PRO A 76 4.92 -4.14 -12.89
C PRO A 76 6.02 -5.13 -13.28
N HIS A 77 5.98 -6.34 -12.72
CA HIS A 77 6.94 -7.43 -12.93
C HIS A 77 6.24 -8.63 -13.57
N GLY A 78 6.04 -8.58 -14.89
CA GLY A 78 5.31 -9.62 -15.62
C GLY A 78 3.84 -9.71 -15.13
N PRO A 79 3.36 -10.88 -14.69
CA PRO A 79 2.00 -11.05 -14.17
C PRO A 79 1.81 -10.54 -12.73
N VAL A 80 2.90 -10.19 -12.03
CA VAL A 80 2.84 -9.66 -10.67
C VAL A 80 3.01 -8.15 -10.73
N THR A 81 2.09 -7.39 -10.13
CA THR A 81 2.25 -5.95 -9.96
C THR A 81 2.29 -5.61 -8.48
N TRP A 82 3.40 -4.99 -8.06
CA TRP A 82 3.61 -4.55 -6.68
C TRP A 82 3.20 -3.10 -6.52
N TYR A 83 2.30 -2.86 -5.58
CA TYR A 83 1.86 -1.56 -5.13
C TYR A 83 2.49 -1.31 -3.77
N ILE A 84 3.39 -0.34 -3.68
CA ILE A 84 4.25 -0.16 -2.52
C ILE A 84 4.01 1.22 -1.92
N ASP A 85 3.60 1.25 -0.65
CA ASP A 85 3.44 2.49 0.09
C ASP A 85 3.68 2.33 1.59
N GLY A 86 4.64 3.08 2.12
CA GLY A 86 5.03 3.06 3.54
C GLY A 86 4.05 3.75 4.50
N ALA A 87 2.76 3.76 4.21
CA ALA A 87 1.72 4.25 5.10
C ALA A 87 1.68 3.43 6.39
N HIS A 88 1.59 4.12 7.52
CA HIS A 88 1.62 3.47 8.84
C HIS A 88 0.81 4.24 9.90
N THR A 89 0.13 5.32 9.53
CA THR A 89 -0.89 6.03 10.34
C THR A 89 -2.27 5.82 9.72
N THR A 90 -3.34 6.00 10.50
CA THR A 90 -4.73 5.89 10.01
C THR A 90 -4.97 6.75 8.76
N SER A 91 -4.57 8.03 8.79
CA SER A 91 -4.77 8.94 7.66
C SER A 91 -3.95 8.56 6.42
N SER A 92 -2.69 8.12 6.61
CA SER A 92 -1.85 7.66 5.51
C SER A 92 -2.33 6.34 4.92
N VAL A 93 -2.80 5.40 5.75
CA VAL A 93 -3.34 4.11 5.26
C VAL A 93 -4.65 4.35 4.49
N GLN A 94 -5.51 5.28 4.92
CA GLN A 94 -6.67 5.69 4.14
C GLN A 94 -6.28 6.24 2.76
N ALA A 95 -5.28 7.12 2.71
CA ALA A 95 -4.78 7.68 1.46
C ALA A 95 -4.16 6.59 0.55
N CYS A 96 -3.43 5.65 1.15
CA CYS A 96 -2.87 4.48 0.48
C CYS A 96 -3.95 3.57 -0.09
N VAL A 97 -4.99 3.23 0.68
CA VAL A 97 -6.15 2.44 0.23
C VAL A 97 -6.84 3.10 -0.95
N HIS A 98 -7.07 4.41 -0.86
CA HIS A 98 -7.68 5.17 -1.95
C HIS A 98 -6.83 5.11 -3.23
N TRP A 99 -5.53 5.36 -3.12
CA TRP A 99 -4.59 5.25 -4.24
C TRP A 99 -4.53 3.84 -4.82
N PHE A 100 -4.36 2.82 -3.99
CA PHE A 100 -4.26 1.42 -4.42
C PHE A 100 -5.50 1.00 -5.21
N ARG A 101 -6.70 1.33 -4.72
CA ARG A 101 -7.94 1.02 -5.42
C ARG A 101 -8.01 1.70 -6.78
N GLN A 102 -7.62 2.96 -6.89
CA GLN A 102 -7.60 3.66 -8.19
C GLN A 102 -6.56 3.05 -9.14
N ALA A 103 -5.34 2.84 -8.65
CA ALA A 103 -4.24 2.33 -9.45
C ALA A 103 -4.55 0.92 -9.98
N ALA A 104 -5.05 0.03 -9.11
CA ALA A 104 -5.45 -1.33 -9.48
C ALA A 104 -6.70 -1.38 -10.38
N LEU A 105 -7.63 -0.42 -10.27
CA LEU A 105 -8.81 -0.34 -11.13
C LEU A 105 -8.49 0.18 -12.55
N ASN A 106 -7.44 0.98 -12.70
CA ASN A 106 -7.04 1.56 -13.98
C ASN A 106 -6.25 0.58 -14.87
N GLU A 107 -5.83 -0.56 -14.33
CA GLU A 107 -5.22 -1.63 -15.11
C GLU A 107 -6.28 -2.47 -15.83
N ASN A 108 -5.91 -2.96 -17.02
CA ASN A 108 -6.75 -3.89 -17.78
C ASN A 108 -7.01 -5.13 -16.91
N LYS A 109 -8.28 -5.37 -16.58
CA LYS A 109 -8.67 -6.60 -15.91
C LYS A 109 -8.56 -7.77 -16.89
N PRO A 110 -8.08 -8.95 -16.45
CA PRO A 110 -8.08 -10.13 -17.29
C PRO A 110 -9.52 -10.47 -17.69
N GLN A 111 -9.73 -10.89 -18.94
CA GLN A 111 -11.08 -11.11 -19.51
C GLN A 111 -11.84 -12.25 -18.81
N ASP A 112 -11.11 -13.21 -18.25
CA ASP A 112 -11.65 -14.34 -17.47
C ASP A 112 -11.83 -14.01 -15.98
N GLY A 113 -11.45 -12.81 -15.54
CA GLY A 113 -11.55 -12.38 -14.14
C GLY A 113 -10.56 -13.09 -13.19
N SER A 114 -9.53 -13.76 -13.70
CA SER A 114 -8.49 -14.47 -12.93
C SER A 114 -7.48 -13.51 -12.26
N GLU A 115 -7.99 -12.53 -11.53
CA GLU A 115 -7.24 -11.59 -10.71
C GLU A 115 -7.19 -12.07 -9.25
N VAL A 116 -6.00 -12.05 -8.66
CA VAL A 116 -5.78 -12.30 -7.24
C VAL A 116 -5.13 -11.11 -6.58
N ARG A 117 -5.68 -10.68 -5.44
CA ARG A 117 -5.15 -9.57 -4.64
C ARG A 117 -4.52 -10.07 -3.36
N VAL A 118 -3.30 -9.62 -3.10
CA VAL A 118 -2.56 -9.99 -1.89
C VAL A 118 -2.21 -8.74 -1.10
N LEU A 119 -2.41 -8.79 0.21
CA LEU A 119 -1.86 -7.83 1.16
C LEU A 119 -0.56 -8.40 1.73
N LEU A 120 0.52 -7.63 1.72
CA LEU A 120 1.72 -7.88 2.51
C LEU A 120 1.85 -6.76 3.55
N PHE A 121 1.70 -7.12 4.82
CA PHE A 121 1.56 -6.14 5.90
C PHE A 121 2.45 -6.47 7.10
N ASN A 122 3.00 -5.42 7.69
CA ASN A 122 3.52 -5.45 9.05
C ASN A 122 3.45 -4.07 9.68
N ALA A 123 3.40 -4.00 11.01
CA ALA A 123 3.41 -2.77 11.77
C ALA A 123 4.48 -2.81 12.87
N THR A 124 5.16 -1.69 13.08
CA THR A 124 6.24 -1.52 14.08
C THR A 124 5.82 -0.59 15.21
N GLY A 125 6.42 -0.76 16.39
CA GLY A 125 6.11 0.03 17.60
C GLY A 125 4.73 -0.31 18.17
N ASP A 126 4.16 0.63 18.93
CA ASP A 126 2.92 0.49 19.70
C ASP A 126 1.69 1.02 18.95
N ARG A 127 1.65 0.82 17.63
CA ARG A 127 0.53 1.30 16.81
C ARG A 127 -0.69 0.42 16.96
N ASP A 128 -1.86 1.02 16.84
CA ASP A 128 -3.12 0.29 16.78
C ASP A 128 -3.24 -0.45 15.42
N THR A 129 -2.64 -1.63 15.35
CA THR A 129 -2.64 -2.45 14.15
C THR A 129 -4.05 -2.87 13.74
N ALA A 130 -4.96 -3.07 14.70
CA ALA A 130 -6.36 -3.41 14.40
C ALA A 130 -7.05 -2.28 13.64
N ALA A 131 -6.87 -1.03 14.06
CA ALA A 131 -7.38 0.14 13.34
C ALA A 131 -6.78 0.25 11.92
N LEU A 132 -5.48 -0.01 11.76
CA LEU A 132 -4.83 0.03 10.44
C LEU A 132 -5.34 -1.09 9.51
N LEU A 133 -5.44 -2.33 10.01
CA LEU A 133 -5.94 -3.47 9.25
C LEU A 133 -7.40 -3.30 8.84
N LYS A 134 -8.23 -2.73 9.72
CA LYS A 134 -9.65 -2.46 9.42
C LYS A 134 -9.82 -1.54 8.21
N LEU A 135 -8.92 -0.58 8.01
CA LEU A 135 -8.95 0.31 6.85
C LEU A 135 -8.66 -0.39 5.52
N LEU A 136 -7.99 -1.55 5.56
CA LEU A 136 -7.58 -2.32 4.38
C LEU A 136 -8.69 -3.27 3.87
N LEU A 137 -9.72 -3.54 4.68
CA LEU A 137 -10.85 -4.42 4.31
C LEU A 137 -11.57 -4.05 3.00
N PRO A 138 -11.74 -2.76 2.62
CA PRO A 138 -12.38 -2.38 1.36
C PRO A 138 -11.59 -2.76 0.10
N CYS A 139 -10.32 -3.15 0.23
CA CYS A 139 -9.48 -3.56 -0.90
C CYS A 139 -9.79 -4.97 -1.42
N GLN A 140 -10.53 -5.78 -0.64
CA GLN A 140 -10.95 -7.14 -1.00
C GLN A 140 -9.76 -8.03 -1.38
N PHE A 141 -8.82 -8.21 -0.44
CA PHE A 141 -7.69 -9.11 -0.64
C PHE A 141 -8.14 -10.57 -0.58
N ASP A 142 -7.69 -11.37 -1.54
CA ASP A 142 -7.85 -12.83 -1.52
C ASP A 142 -6.89 -13.47 -0.53
N TYR A 143 -5.70 -12.87 -0.31
CA TYR A 143 -4.74 -13.31 0.70
C TYR A 143 -4.20 -12.14 1.54
N ALA A 144 -3.98 -12.39 2.82
CA ALA A 144 -3.26 -11.50 3.73
C ALA A 144 -2.00 -12.18 4.27
N VAL A 145 -0.85 -11.59 3.99
CA VAL A 145 0.46 -12.11 4.31
C VAL A 145 1.14 -11.19 5.32
N PHE A 146 1.64 -11.79 6.40
CA PHE A 146 2.33 -11.08 7.48
C PHE A 146 3.76 -11.63 7.60
N CYS A 147 4.74 -10.74 7.70
CA CYS A 147 6.12 -11.14 7.95
C CYS A 147 6.88 -10.06 8.73
N PRO A 148 7.91 -10.43 9.49
CA PRO A 148 8.76 -9.45 10.15
C PRO A 148 9.56 -8.66 9.12
N ASN A 149 10.14 -7.54 9.55
CA ASN A 149 10.91 -6.63 8.67
C ASN A 149 12.36 -7.11 8.43
N PHE A 150 12.57 -8.43 8.37
CA PHE A 150 13.85 -9.03 8.05
C PHE A 150 13.86 -9.39 6.57
N ALA A 151 14.88 -8.98 5.82
CA ALA A 151 14.98 -9.33 4.41
C ALA A 151 15.10 -10.86 4.24
N GLU A 152 15.92 -11.50 5.06
CA GLU A 152 16.18 -12.94 5.04
C GLU A 152 16.26 -13.51 6.47
N VAL A 153 16.11 -14.83 6.61
CA VAL A 153 16.32 -15.55 7.88
C VAL A 153 17.82 -15.80 8.05
N SER A 154 18.56 -14.83 8.58
CA SER A 154 19.96 -15.03 8.92
C SER A 154 20.07 -15.78 10.25
N VAL A 155 20.52 -17.03 10.24
CA VAL A 155 20.90 -17.77 11.47
C VAL A 155 22.21 -17.21 12.06
N VAL A 156 22.97 -16.39 11.31
CA VAL A 156 24.22 -15.81 11.76
C VAL A 156 24.35 -14.35 11.29
N GLY A 157 24.34 -13.44 12.27
CA GLY A 157 24.97 -12.12 12.31
C GLY A 157 25.05 -11.26 11.05
N ASN A 158 24.04 -10.42 10.80
CA ASN A 158 24.25 -9.09 10.22
C ASN A 158 24.28 -8.07 11.35
N ALA A 159 25.48 -7.65 11.76
CA ALA A 159 25.71 -6.75 12.90
C ALA A 159 24.97 -5.40 12.74
N ASP A 160 24.71 -4.96 11.51
CA ASP A 160 24.17 -3.63 11.23
C ASP A 160 22.63 -3.56 11.33
N GLN A 161 21.94 -4.70 11.43
CA GLN A 161 20.48 -4.78 11.60
C GLN A 161 20.05 -5.39 12.94
N GLN A 162 20.99 -5.67 13.85
CA GLN A 162 20.66 -6.20 15.17
C GLN A 162 20.14 -5.10 16.08
N ASN A 163 18.81 -4.90 16.06
CA ASN A 163 18.11 -4.40 17.22
C ASN A 163 18.20 -5.47 18.33
N PHE A 164 19.14 -5.33 19.26
CA PHE A 164 19.30 -6.23 20.42
C PHE A 164 18.05 -6.35 21.32
N ASN A 165 17.02 -5.53 21.08
CA ASN A 165 15.74 -5.55 21.79
C ASN A 165 14.62 -6.34 21.07
N VAL A 166 14.83 -6.84 19.85
CA VAL A 166 13.79 -7.54 19.07
C VAL A 166 14.32 -8.89 18.57
N THR A 167 13.94 -9.97 19.25
CA THR A 167 14.23 -11.34 18.79
C THR A 167 13.35 -11.71 17.59
N LEU A 168 13.79 -12.68 16.79
CA LEU A 168 12.98 -13.26 15.70
C LEU A 168 11.63 -13.78 16.23
N GLU A 169 11.65 -14.42 17.40
CA GLU A 169 10.46 -14.92 18.08
C GLU A 169 9.46 -13.79 18.38
N ASN A 170 9.90 -12.69 19.00
CA ASN A 170 9.03 -11.54 19.28
C ASN A 170 8.46 -10.93 18.00
N ALA A 171 9.28 -10.85 16.94
CA ALA A 171 8.83 -10.33 15.67
C ALA A 171 7.78 -11.23 15.00
N LEU A 172 7.91 -12.56 15.12
CA LEU A 172 6.94 -13.52 14.61
C LEU A 172 5.66 -13.55 15.43
N THR A 173 5.75 -13.44 16.76
CA THR A 173 4.58 -13.30 17.64
C THR A 173 3.72 -12.12 17.21
N ARG A 174 4.32 -10.96 16.92
CA ARG A 174 3.59 -9.80 16.38
C ARG A 174 2.92 -10.09 15.05
N CYS A 175 3.55 -10.86 14.17
CA CYS A 175 2.96 -11.22 12.88
C CYS A 175 1.77 -12.18 13.06
N LEU A 176 1.85 -13.11 14.01
CA LEU A 176 0.75 -14.01 14.38
C LEU A 176 -0.41 -13.23 15.02
N GLU A 177 -0.13 -12.24 15.86
CA GLU A 177 -1.15 -11.32 16.39
C GLU A 177 -1.85 -10.55 15.27
N ASN A 178 -1.09 -9.99 14.32
CA ASN A 178 -1.66 -9.31 13.16
C ASN A 178 -2.55 -10.24 12.31
N GLN A 179 -2.10 -11.49 12.09
CA GLN A 179 -2.87 -12.52 11.40
C GLN A 179 -4.18 -12.82 12.13
N LYS A 180 -4.13 -13.00 13.46
CA LYS A 180 -5.32 -13.25 14.29
C LYS A 180 -6.30 -12.09 14.21
N THR A 181 -5.82 -10.85 14.34
CA THR A 181 -6.65 -9.64 14.22
C THR A 181 -7.29 -9.54 12.84
N TRP A 182 -6.54 -9.83 11.78
CA TRP A 182 -7.09 -9.85 10.42
C TRP A 182 -8.21 -10.88 10.27
N THR A 183 -8.00 -12.12 10.75
CA THR A 183 -9.03 -13.17 10.70
C THR A 183 -10.29 -12.76 11.44
N GLN A 184 -10.17 -12.18 12.64
CA GLN A 184 -11.32 -11.67 13.41
C GLN A 184 -12.09 -10.58 12.65
N LEU A 185 -11.38 -9.62 12.05
CA LEU A 185 -12.00 -8.55 11.26
C LEU A 185 -12.73 -9.09 10.02
N MET A 186 -12.22 -10.16 9.39
CA MET A 186 -12.87 -10.82 8.26
C MET A 186 -14.14 -11.55 8.70
N GLU A 187 -14.12 -12.26 9.84
CA GLU A 187 -15.29 -12.93 10.41
C GLU A 187 -16.39 -11.92 10.78
N GLU A 188 -16.02 -10.81 11.44
CA GLU A 188 -16.95 -9.73 11.78
C GLU A 188 -17.61 -9.11 10.54
N LYS A 189 -16.82 -8.91 9.47
CA LYS A 189 -17.31 -8.37 8.21
C LYS A 189 -18.29 -9.32 7.53
N VAL A 190 -17.96 -10.61 7.43
CA VAL A 190 -18.86 -11.63 6.86
C VAL A 190 -20.15 -11.70 7.66
N GLY A 191 -20.06 -11.64 8.99
CA GLY A 191 -21.22 -11.51 9.85
C GLY A 191 -22.09 -10.32 9.45
N GLN A 192 -21.53 -9.11 9.40
CA GLN A 192 -22.28 -7.90 9.03
C GLN A 192 -22.91 -7.95 7.62
N ASP A 193 -22.19 -8.49 6.64
CA ASP A 193 -22.67 -8.61 5.26
C ASP A 193 -23.87 -9.59 5.13
N LEU A 194 -23.91 -10.65 5.96
CA LEU A 194 -25.01 -11.61 6.01
C LEU A 194 -26.30 -11.05 6.66
N TRP A 195 -26.18 -10.02 7.51
CA TRP A 195 -27.33 -9.40 8.20
C TRP A 195 -27.92 -8.19 7.45
N LEU A 196 -27.35 -7.78 6.32
CA LEU A 196 -27.94 -6.76 5.45
C LEU A 196 -29.08 -7.39 4.61
N PRO A 197 -30.34 -6.93 4.73
CA PRO A 197 -31.42 -7.45 3.88
C PRO A 197 -31.16 -7.07 2.42
N ALA A 198 -31.41 -8.01 1.49
CA ALA A 198 -31.42 -7.73 0.05
C ALA A 198 -32.32 -6.51 -0.25
N PRO A 199 -31.97 -5.64 -1.22
CA PRO A 199 -32.80 -4.48 -1.53
C PRO A 199 -34.20 -4.95 -1.93
N LEU A 200 -35.21 -4.49 -1.20
CA LEU A 200 -36.62 -4.72 -1.52
C LEU A 200 -36.89 -4.20 -2.94
N GLU A 201 -37.23 -5.11 -3.86
CA GLU A 201 -37.84 -4.73 -5.12
C GLU A 201 -39.20 -4.08 -4.85
N VAL A 202 -39.26 -2.75 -4.92
CA VAL A 202 -40.51 -2.02 -5.04
C VAL A 202 -40.79 -1.80 -6.51
N GLY A 203 -41.86 -2.43 -7.00
CA GLY A 203 -42.27 -2.44 -8.40
C GLY A 203 -42.59 -1.07 -8.98
N SER A 204 -42.16 -0.90 -10.24
CA SER A 204 -42.83 -0.24 -11.37
C SER A 204 -43.59 1.07 -11.12
N LEU A 205 -43.04 2.18 -11.60
CA LEU A 205 -43.60 2.97 -12.71
C LEU A 205 -42.72 4.20 -13.01
N LEU A 206 -42.11 4.20 -14.21
CA LEU A 206 -41.74 5.30 -15.12
C LEU A 206 -40.38 5.04 -15.79
N LYS A 207 -40.39 5.15 -17.13
CA LYS A 207 -39.31 4.85 -18.09
C LYS A 207 -38.13 5.87 -18.02
N PRO A 208 -36.97 5.56 -18.64
CA PRO A 208 -35.65 6.01 -18.16
C PRO A 208 -35.10 7.26 -18.88
N ASP A 209 -34.19 7.96 -18.21
CA ASP A 209 -33.15 8.80 -18.84
C ASP A 209 -31.77 8.37 -18.32
N PRO A 210 -30.71 8.26 -19.18
CA PRO A 210 -29.52 7.48 -18.83
C PRO A 210 -28.31 8.36 -18.52
N VAL A 211 -28.16 8.91 -17.32
CA VAL A 211 -26.86 9.47 -16.91
C VAL A 211 -26.65 9.39 -15.40
N ARG A 212 -26.05 8.28 -14.94
CA ARG A 212 -25.01 8.23 -13.90
C ARG A 212 -24.71 6.75 -13.62
N GLY A 213 -23.53 6.31 -14.05
CA GLY A 213 -23.02 4.97 -13.80
C GLY A 213 -23.02 4.68 -12.31
N ALA A 214 -24.03 3.95 -11.85
CA ALA A 214 -23.99 3.24 -10.60
C ALA A 214 -22.90 2.16 -10.76
N LEU A 215 -21.86 2.30 -9.95
CA LEU A 215 -20.82 1.29 -9.75
C LEU A 215 -21.47 0.01 -9.22
N LEU A 216 -21.94 -0.84 -10.13
CA LEU A 216 -22.19 -2.24 -9.83
C LEU A 216 -20.82 -2.94 -9.73
N LEU A 217 -20.21 -2.81 -8.56
CA LEU A 217 -19.23 -3.77 -8.08
C LEU A 217 -20.00 -5.08 -7.90
N MET A 218 -19.97 -5.92 -8.94
CA MET A 218 -20.42 -7.31 -8.85
C MET A 218 -19.71 -7.97 -7.66
N PRO A 219 -20.44 -8.67 -6.75
CA PRO A 219 -19.80 -9.48 -5.74
C PRO A 219 -19.01 -10.57 -6.49
N SER A 220 -17.70 -10.58 -6.30
CA SER A 220 -16.89 -11.74 -6.71
C SER A 220 -17.49 -12.96 -6.01
N ALA A 221 -17.78 -14.01 -6.78
CA ALA A 221 -18.51 -15.20 -6.34
C ALA A 221 -18.06 -15.67 -4.94
N GLU A 222 -19.01 -16.14 -4.13
CA GLU A 222 -18.75 -16.68 -2.79
C GLU A 222 -17.62 -17.72 -2.86
N ARG A 223 -16.43 -17.35 -2.35
CA ARG A 223 -15.22 -18.19 -2.36
C ARG A 223 -15.05 -18.82 -0.96
N PRO A 224 -14.68 -20.11 -0.83
CA PRO A 224 -14.72 -20.84 0.44
C PRO A 224 -13.71 -20.32 1.48
N LEU A 225 -14.09 -20.45 2.76
CA LEU A 225 -13.34 -20.15 3.99
C LEU A 225 -12.13 -21.09 4.20
N ASN A 226 -11.18 -21.12 3.27
CA ASN A 226 -9.83 -21.61 3.57
C ASN A 226 -9.05 -20.44 4.19
N SER A 227 -8.22 -20.68 5.21
CA SER A 227 -7.49 -19.63 5.92
C SER A 227 -6.57 -18.85 4.98
N ASN A 228 -7.09 -17.75 4.44
CA ASN A 228 -6.43 -16.87 3.47
C ASN A 228 -5.43 -15.91 4.13
N SER A 229 -5.07 -16.14 5.39
CA SER A 229 -4.08 -15.36 6.14
C SER A 229 -2.88 -16.23 6.49
N LEU A 230 -1.67 -15.74 6.23
CA LEU A 230 -0.42 -16.51 6.35
C LEU A 230 0.67 -15.68 7.03
N VAL A 231 1.57 -16.35 7.76
CA VAL A 231 2.75 -15.75 8.38
C VAL A 231 4.02 -16.38 7.81
N PHE A 232 4.99 -15.55 7.43
CA PHE A 232 6.30 -15.99 6.94
C PHE A 232 7.42 -15.48 7.85
N PRO A 233 8.56 -16.18 7.90
CA PRO A 233 9.67 -15.84 8.79
C PRO A 233 10.47 -14.60 8.36
N CYS A 234 10.36 -14.17 7.11
CA CYS A 234 11.02 -12.98 6.56
C CYS A 234 10.37 -12.53 5.25
N ILE A 235 10.81 -11.38 4.75
CA ILE A 235 10.32 -10.75 3.52
C ILE A 235 10.57 -11.64 2.29
N SER A 236 11.78 -12.17 2.11
CA SER A 236 12.11 -13.03 0.95
C SER A 236 11.19 -14.25 0.82
N HIS A 237 10.90 -14.95 1.92
CA HIS A 237 9.98 -16.09 1.90
C HIS A 237 8.55 -15.66 1.54
N ALA A 238 8.07 -14.52 2.05
CA ALA A 238 6.78 -13.97 1.69
C ALA A 238 6.72 -13.62 0.19
N LEU A 239 7.74 -12.91 -0.33
CA LEU A 239 7.79 -12.53 -1.75
C LEU A 239 7.84 -13.75 -2.67
N GLN A 240 8.64 -14.77 -2.34
CA GLN A 240 8.73 -16.03 -3.08
C GLN A 240 7.37 -16.73 -3.16
N TRP A 241 6.66 -16.80 -2.03
CA TRP A 241 5.34 -17.39 -1.98
C TRP A 241 4.30 -16.56 -2.75
N ILE A 242 4.33 -15.23 -2.64
CA ILE A 242 3.36 -14.39 -3.36
C ILE A 242 3.59 -14.48 -4.87
N ALA A 243 4.85 -14.42 -5.30
CA ALA A 243 5.21 -14.39 -6.71
C ALA A 243 5.03 -15.74 -7.41
N GLN A 244 5.09 -16.87 -6.67
CA GLN A 244 5.01 -18.23 -7.23
C GLN A 244 6.00 -18.45 -8.40
N GLY A 245 7.17 -17.82 -8.36
CA GLY A 245 8.18 -17.89 -9.44
C GLY A 245 7.83 -17.11 -10.71
N ARG A 246 6.81 -16.25 -10.67
CA ARG A 246 6.31 -15.47 -11.81
C ARG A 246 6.81 -14.03 -11.84
N ASP A 247 7.57 -13.62 -10.84
CA ASP A 247 8.32 -12.37 -10.85
C ASP A 247 9.80 -12.68 -11.12
N PRO A 248 10.40 -12.18 -12.22
CA PRO A 248 11.79 -12.46 -12.58
C PRO A 248 12.81 -11.84 -11.62
N LEU A 249 12.44 -10.84 -10.82
CA LEU A 249 13.32 -10.16 -9.88
C LEU A 249 13.29 -10.78 -8.48
N VAL A 250 12.27 -11.60 -8.17
CA VAL A 250 12.21 -12.34 -6.90
C VAL A 250 13.12 -13.58 -6.99
N PRO A 251 14.14 -13.72 -6.12
CA PRO A 251 15.05 -14.87 -6.16
C PRO A 251 14.31 -16.20 -5.93
N ALA A 252 14.64 -17.21 -6.72
CA ALA A 252 14.11 -18.55 -6.54
C ALA A 252 14.51 -19.14 -5.17
N PRO A 253 13.66 -19.98 -4.55
CA PRO A 253 14.00 -20.65 -3.29
C PRO A 253 15.27 -21.50 -3.48
N ALA A 254 16.23 -21.34 -2.56
CA ALA A 254 17.48 -22.09 -2.61
C ALA A 254 17.20 -23.61 -2.54
N ALA A 255 17.73 -24.37 -3.49
CA ALA A 255 17.51 -25.82 -3.63
C ALA A 255 18.05 -26.69 -2.47
N LYS A 256 18.47 -26.10 -1.35
CA LYS A 256 19.03 -26.80 -0.18
C LYS A 256 18.18 -26.54 1.06
N GLY A 257 17.34 -27.51 1.40
CA GLY A 257 16.81 -27.68 2.76
C GLY A 257 15.61 -26.81 3.15
N ALA A 258 14.97 -26.11 2.22
CA ALA A 258 13.70 -25.44 2.50
C ALA A 258 12.64 -26.51 2.78
N HIS A 259 12.35 -26.78 4.05
CA HIS A 259 11.10 -27.41 4.41
C HIS A 259 10.00 -26.53 3.82
N PRO A 260 9.21 -27.02 2.84
CA PRO A 260 8.07 -26.24 2.36
C PRO A 260 7.22 -25.94 3.58
N HIS A 261 6.89 -24.66 3.80
CA HIS A 261 5.98 -24.28 4.86
C HIS A 261 4.70 -25.13 4.67
N PRO A 262 4.31 -25.99 5.62
CA PRO A 262 3.33 -27.06 5.36
C PRO A 262 1.95 -26.55 4.92
N VAL A 263 1.66 -25.26 5.18
CA VAL A 263 0.42 -24.58 4.77
C VAL A 263 0.55 -23.86 3.41
N ALA A 264 1.77 -23.64 2.91
CA ALA A 264 2.03 -22.79 1.74
C ALA A 264 1.74 -23.47 0.40
N SER A 265 1.81 -24.80 0.32
CA SER A 265 1.58 -25.56 -0.91
C SER A 265 0.09 -25.80 -1.22
N SER A 266 -0.75 -25.96 -0.19
CA SER A 266 -2.21 -26.14 -0.37
C SER A 266 -2.96 -24.80 -0.51
N GLY A 267 -2.42 -23.72 0.09
CA GLY A 267 -3.07 -22.41 0.11
C GLY A 267 -2.87 -21.55 -1.15
N ALA A 268 -1.98 -21.90 -2.08
CA ALA A 268 -1.56 -21.01 -3.17
C ALA A 268 -2.26 -21.25 -4.52
N VAL A 269 -3.28 -22.11 -4.59
CA VAL A 269 -3.94 -22.52 -5.85
C VAL A 269 -4.38 -21.30 -6.67
N LEU A 270 -5.03 -20.32 -6.03
CA LEU A 270 -5.49 -19.10 -6.73
C LEU A 270 -4.32 -18.30 -7.33
N LEU A 271 -3.17 -18.23 -6.65
CA LEU A 271 -2.00 -17.51 -7.16
C LEU A 271 -1.38 -18.21 -8.39
N GLN A 272 -1.41 -19.54 -8.41
CA GLN A 272 -0.89 -20.33 -9.53
C GLN A 272 -1.77 -20.22 -10.77
N GLU A 273 -3.09 -20.14 -10.58
CA GLU A 273 -4.07 -20.06 -11.67
C GLU A 273 -4.36 -18.62 -12.14
N ALA A 274 -4.03 -17.59 -11.35
CA ALA A 274 -4.31 -16.20 -11.69
C ALA A 274 -3.62 -15.75 -12.98
N ALA A 275 -4.30 -15.03 -13.87
CA ALA A 275 -3.60 -14.29 -14.93
C ALA A 275 -2.82 -13.11 -14.36
N VAL A 276 -3.34 -12.45 -13.32
CA VAL A 276 -2.76 -11.23 -12.72
C VAL A 276 -2.75 -11.32 -11.20
N ILE A 277 -1.61 -11.01 -10.59
CA ILE A 277 -1.42 -10.92 -9.14
C ILE A 277 -1.15 -9.46 -8.78
N ARG A 278 -2.00 -8.86 -7.95
CA ARG A 278 -1.83 -7.49 -7.46
C ARG A 278 -1.50 -7.50 -5.98
N VAL A 279 -0.33 -6.98 -5.62
CA VAL A 279 0.18 -7.05 -4.25
C VAL A 279 0.28 -5.66 -3.65
N LEU A 280 -0.42 -5.39 -2.56
CA LEU A 280 -0.22 -4.17 -1.77
C LEU A 280 0.77 -4.44 -0.63
N VAL A 281 1.86 -3.69 -0.58
CA VAL A 281 2.86 -3.71 0.49
C VAL A 281 2.74 -2.42 1.30
N THR A 282 2.37 -2.52 2.58
CA THR A 282 2.11 -1.35 3.43
C THR A 282 2.25 -1.65 4.93
N GLY A 283 2.02 -0.65 5.79
CA GLY A 283 1.99 -0.77 7.25
C GLY A 283 3.30 -0.39 7.95
N SER A 284 4.45 -0.50 7.27
CA SER A 284 5.75 -0.16 7.84
C SER A 284 6.74 0.31 6.78
N LEU A 285 7.48 1.38 7.10
CA LEU A 285 8.59 1.85 6.26
C LEU A 285 9.73 0.84 6.19
N HIS A 286 9.95 0.06 7.25
CA HIS A 286 10.99 -0.97 7.27
C HIS A 286 10.62 -2.16 6.38
N LEU A 287 9.35 -2.57 6.41
CA LEU A 287 8.84 -3.59 5.49
C LEU A 287 9.01 -3.14 4.03
N VAL A 288 8.52 -1.94 3.73
CA VAL A 288 8.58 -1.36 2.38
C VAL A 288 10.03 -1.22 1.90
N GLY A 289 10.93 -0.72 2.75
CA GLY A 289 12.35 -0.64 2.40
C GLY A 289 12.99 -2.00 2.17
N GLY A 290 12.65 -3.01 2.97
CA GLY A 290 13.15 -4.37 2.79
C GLY A 290 12.63 -5.04 1.51
N VAL A 291 11.34 -4.82 1.18
CA VAL A 291 10.75 -5.29 -0.08
C VAL A 291 11.40 -4.63 -1.29
N LEU A 292 11.56 -3.30 -1.27
CA LEU A 292 12.18 -2.57 -2.37
C LEU A 292 13.62 -3.03 -2.64
N LYS A 293 14.41 -3.29 -1.60
CA LYS A 293 15.77 -3.83 -1.76
C LYS A 293 15.81 -5.17 -2.51
N LEU A 294 14.79 -6.00 -2.33
CA LEU A 294 14.69 -7.32 -2.96
C LEU A 294 14.06 -7.26 -4.36
N LEU A 295 13.16 -6.31 -4.61
CA LEU A 295 12.45 -6.16 -5.88
C LEU A 295 13.15 -5.23 -6.88
N ASP A 296 13.95 -4.28 -6.40
CA ASP A 296 14.66 -3.31 -7.23
C ASP A 296 16.16 -3.32 -6.89
N PRO A 297 16.98 -4.04 -7.69
CA PRO A 297 18.41 -4.09 -7.50
C PRO A 297 19.12 -2.73 -7.56
N ALA A 298 18.53 -1.73 -8.23
CA ALA A 298 19.12 -0.40 -8.33
C ALA A 298 19.07 0.37 -7.01
N LEU A 299 18.15 0.02 -6.10
CA LEU A 299 18.01 0.63 -4.77
C LEU A 299 18.91 -0.05 -3.70
N SER A 300 19.61 -1.12 -4.06
CA SER A 300 20.51 -1.86 -3.17
C SER A 300 21.99 -1.48 -3.31
N GLN A 301 22.31 -0.51 -4.19
CA GLN A 301 23.64 0.11 -4.32
C GLN A 301 23.74 1.43 -3.56
#